data_AF-A0A7Z9WKE2-F1
#
_entry.id   AF-A0A7Z9WKE2-F1
#
_cell.length_a   1.000
_cell.length_b   1.000
_cell.length_c   1.000
_cell.angle_alpha   90.00
_cell.angle_beta   90.00
_cell.angle_gamma   90.00
#
_symmetry.space_group_name_H-M   'P 1'
#
loop_
_entity.id
_entity.type
_entity.pdbx_description
1 polymer ?
#
loop_
_entity_poly.entity_id
_entity_poly.type
_entity_poly.pdbx_seq_one_letter_code
_entity_poly.pdbx_strand_id
1 'polypeptide(L)'
;PAVVVREAREILDLVEPDTTVVAIDEAQFFDWAIADVCSALADSGRRVIVAGLDMDFRGEPFGPMPVLMAQAEKVDKLQAICVVCGAPASRTQRLINGRPASYDDPVILVGASEVYEARCRRCHQVAGKNPRL
;
A
#
# COMPACT_ATOMS: atom_id res chain seq x y z
N PRO A 1 5.90 15.80 14.00
CA PRO A 1 4.72 15.17 14.65
C PRO A 1 3.97 14.33 13.61
N ALA A 2 3.31 13.24 13.99
CA ALA A 2 2.45 12.48 13.07
C ALA A 2 1.01 12.99 13.18
N VAL A 3 0.39 13.30 12.05
CA VAL A 3 -0.97 13.87 11.97
C VAL A 3 -1.79 12.97 11.06
N VAL A 4 -2.98 12.57 11.53
CA VAL A 4 -3.94 11.86 10.70
C VAL A 4 -4.73 12.89 9.89
N VAL A 5 -4.75 12.71 8.58
CA VAL A 5 -5.55 13.50 7.63
C VAL A 5 -6.61 12.61 7.00
N ARG A 6 -7.71 13.19 6.52
CA ARG A 6 -8.78 12.41 5.86
C ARG A 6 -8.63 12.43 4.35
N GLU A 7 -8.18 13.55 3.80
CA GLU A 7 -7.99 13.78 2.38
C GLU A 7 -6.54 14.18 2.09
N ALA A 8 -6.03 13.77 0.93
CA ALA A 8 -4.64 14.04 0.53
C ALA A 8 -4.32 15.54 0.51
N ARG A 9 -5.29 16.39 0.14
CA ARG A 9 -5.08 17.85 0.00
C ARG A 9 -4.81 18.55 1.33
N GLU A 10 -5.31 18.02 2.44
CA GLU A 10 -5.06 18.57 3.78
C GLU A 10 -3.57 18.60 4.11
N ILE A 11 -2.76 17.73 3.49
CA ILE A 11 -1.30 17.70 3.68
C ILE A 11 -0.69 19.06 3.31
N LEU A 12 -1.16 19.70 2.23
CA LEU A 12 -0.60 20.98 1.78
C LEU A 12 -0.84 22.11 2.78
N ASP A 13 -1.97 22.08 3.50
CA ASP A 13 -2.33 23.09 4.50
C ASP A 13 -1.55 22.90 5.82
N LEU A 14 -1.09 21.68 6.09
CA LEU A 14 -0.35 21.33 7.32
C LEU A 14 1.17 21.50 7.19
N VAL A 15 1.69 21.62 5.97
CA VAL A 15 3.12 21.74 5.72
C VAL A 15 3.59 23.17 6.01
N GLU A 16 4.45 23.31 7.02
CA GLU A 16 5.02 24.61 7.39
C GLU A 16 6.04 25.10 6.34
N PRO A 17 6.24 26.42 6.18
CA PRO A 17 7.14 26.97 5.16
C PRO A 17 8.57 26.45 5.20
N ASP A 18 9.11 26.15 6.39
CA ASP A 18 10.46 25.63 6.62
C ASP A 18 10.55 24.10 6.65
N THR A 19 9.43 23.39 6.43
CA THR A 19 9.43 21.93 6.30
C THR A 19 10.22 21.49 5.07
N THR A 20 11.27 20.70 5.29
CA THR A 20 12.16 20.17 4.23
C THR A 20 11.85 18.73 3.83
N VAL A 21 11.16 17.98 4.70
CA VAL A 21 10.82 16.56 4.47
C VAL A 21 9.37 16.31 4.85
N VAL A 22 8.62 15.63 3.97
CA VAL A 22 7.26 15.17 4.22
C VAL A 22 7.24 13.66 4.08
N ALA A 23 6.80 12.96 5.13
CA ALA A 23 6.65 11.51 5.13
C ALA A 23 5.16 11.14 5.19
N ILE A 24 4.72 10.30 4.25
CA ILE A 24 3.34 9.85 4.10
C ILE A 24 3.35 8.33 4.27
N ASP A 25 2.63 7.84 5.28
CA ASP A 25 2.50 6.41 5.56
C ASP A 25 1.13 5.90 5.15
N GLU A 26 1.03 4.59 4.88
CA GLU A 26 -0.19 3.90 4.46
C GLU A 26 -0.87 4.55 3.22
N ALA A 27 -0.05 5.01 2.26
CA ALA A 27 -0.50 5.83 1.15
C ALA A 27 -1.54 5.15 0.24
N GLN A 28 -1.61 3.82 0.27
CA GLN A 28 -2.59 3.04 -0.50
C GLN A 28 -4.05 3.32 -0.12
N PHE A 29 -4.30 3.92 1.06
CA PHE A 29 -5.65 4.28 1.50
C PHE A 29 -6.11 5.67 1.04
N PHE A 30 -5.21 6.48 0.48
CA PHE A 30 -5.61 7.74 -0.15
C PHE A 30 -6.26 7.52 -1.52
N ASP A 31 -6.96 8.54 -1.99
CA ASP A 31 -7.41 8.61 -3.37
C ASP A 31 -6.25 8.96 -4.33
N TRP A 32 -6.56 9.07 -5.62
CA TRP A 32 -5.58 9.37 -6.66
C TRP A 32 -4.92 10.75 -6.53
N ALA A 33 -5.53 11.69 -5.79
CA ALA A 33 -5.00 13.04 -5.64
C ALA A 33 -3.69 13.07 -4.82
N ILE A 34 -3.39 12.00 -4.06
CA ILE A 34 -2.11 11.91 -3.32
C ILE A 34 -0.90 11.98 -4.25
N ALA A 35 -1.01 11.49 -5.49
CA ALA A 35 0.05 11.58 -6.49
C ALA A 35 0.35 13.05 -6.85
N ASP A 36 -0.69 13.84 -7.11
CA ASP A 36 -0.57 15.26 -7.42
C ASP A 36 0.00 16.05 -6.22
N VAL A 37 -0.43 15.72 -5.00
CA VAL A 37 0.08 16.33 -3.76
C VAL A 37 1.57 16.02 -3.58
N CYS A 38 2.00 14.78 -3.78
CA CYS A 38 3.41 14.39 -3.74
C CYS A 38 4.24 15.16 -4.78
N SER A 39 3.73 15.27 -6.02
CA SER A 39 4.39 16.04 -7.08
C SER A 39 4.54 17.51 -6.68
N ALA A 40 3.47 18.16 -6.22
CA ALA A 40 3.51 19.57 -5.83
C ALA A 40 4.51 19.84 -4.69
N LEU A 41 4.58 18.93 -3.71
CA LEU A 41 5.57 19.02 -2.63
C LEU A 41 7.00 18.85 -3.16
N ALA A 42 7.24 17.87 -4.04
CA ALA A 42 8.55 17.65 -4.64
C ALA A 42 9.00 18.84 -5.51
N ASP A 43 8.10 19.37 -6.35
CA ASP A 43 8.33 20.55 -7.19
C ASP A 43 8.69 21.80 -6.38
N SER A 44 8.17 21.88 -5.15
CA SER A 44 8.51 22.95 -4.20
C SER A 44 9.86 22.79 -3.49
N GLY A 45 10.66 21.79 -3.89
CA GLY A 45 12.00 21.52 -3.36
C GLY A 45 12.03 20.67 -2.08
N ARG A 46 10.92 20.03 -1.71
CA ARG A 46 10.83 19.20 -0.50
C ARG A 46 11.14 17.74 -0.82
N ARG A 47 11.76 17.04 0.13
CA ARG A 47 11.93 15.59 0.03
C ARG A 47 10.63 14.89 0.48
N VAL A 48 9.98 14.19 -0.44
CA VAL A 48 8.78 13.41 -0.15
C VAL A 48 9.14 11.94 0.02
N ILE A 49 8.71 11.31 1.11
CA ILE A 49 8.90 9.88 1.38
C ILE A 49 7.52 9.26 1.53
N VAL A 50 7.19 8.32 0.64
CA VAL A 50 5.89 7.65 0.64
C VAL A 50 6.08 6.18 0.95
N ALA A 51 5.33 5.68 1.94
CA ALA A 51 5.26 4.26 2.29
C ALA A 51 3.82 3.76 2.12
N GLY A 52 3.68 2.52 1.66
CA GLY A 52 2.38 1.90 1.47
C GLY A 52 2.48 0.49 0.87
N LEU A 53 1.37 -0.24 0.92
CA LEU A 53 1.24 -1.56 0.32
C LEU A 53 1.09 -1.45 -1.20
N ASP A 54 1.97 -2.09 -1.96
CA ASP A 54 1.94 -2.05 -3.43
C ASP A 54 0.78 -2.87 -4.03
N MET A 55 0.33 -3.90 -3.32
CA MET A 55 -0.77 -4.77 -3.71
C MET A 55 -1.72 -5.06 -2.55
N ASP A 56 -2.98 -5.30 -2.87
CA ASP A 56 -3.99 -5.78 -1.92
C ASP A 56 -3.86 -7.29 -1.64
N PHE A 57 -4.76 -7.84 -0.82
CA PHE A 57 -4.75 -9.27 -0.47
C PHE A 57 -5.00 -10.20 -1.67
N ARG A 58 -5.64 -9.70 -2.74
CA ARG A 58 -5.89 -10.42 -3.99
C ARG A 58 -4.65 -10.42 -4.87
N GLY A 59 -3.67 -9.59 -4.50
CA GLY A 59 -2.43 -9.39 -5.22
C GLY A 59 -2.62 -8.54 -6.48
N GLU A 60 -3.65 -7.69 -6.46
CA GLU A 60 -3.92 -6.63 -7.43
C GLU A 60 -3.29 -5.32 -6.93
N PRO A 61 -2.96 -4.36 -7.82
CA PRO A 61 -2.38 -3.10 -7.38
C PRO A 61 -3.28 -2.34 -6.40
N PHE A 62 -2.71 -1.81 -5.31
CA PHE A 62 -3.49 -1.15 -4.26
C PHE A 62 -3.57 0.37 -4.49
N GLY A 63 -4.78 0.84 -4.83
CA GLY A 63 -5.10 2.27 -4.84
C GLY A 63 -4.12 3.08 -5.68
N PRO A 64 -3.60 4.21 -5.18
CA PRO A 64 -2.72 5.11 -5.94
C PRO A 64 -1.27 4.62 -6.08
N MET A 65 -0.89 3.52 -5.44
CA MET A 65 0.50 3.07 -5.38
C MET A 65 1.17 2.85 -6.75
N PRO A 66 0.50 2.31 -7.79
CA PRO A 66 1.12 2.17 -9.11
C PRO A 66 1.56 3.50 -9.73
N VAL A 67 0.76 4.55 -9.53
CA VAL A 67 1.06 5.90 -10.05
C VAL A 67 2.21 6.51 -9.25
N LEU A 68 2.16 6.42 -7.93
CA LEU A 68 3.24 6.87 -7.05
C LEU A 68 4.57 6.20 -7.40
N MET A 69 4.58 4.88 -7.62
CA MET A 69 5.78 4.16 -8.02
C MET A 69 6.29 4.56 -9.41
N ALA A 70 5.40 4.90 -10.34
CA ALA A 70 5.78 5.32 -11.69
C ALA A 70 6.37 6.75 -11.72
N GLN A 71 5.92 7.62 -10.82
CA GLN A 71 6.35 9.02 -10.75
C GLN A 71 7.58 9.23 -9.87
N ALA A 72 7.79 8.39 -8.84
CA ALA A 72 8.87 8.58 -7.88
C ALA A 72 10.28 8.46 -8.51
N GLU A 73 11.20 9.34 -8.09
CA GLU A 73 12.61 9.30 -8.51
C GLU A 73 13.34 8.06 -7.97
N LYS A 74 12.86 7.48 -6.86
CA LYS A 74 13.41 6.27 -6.26
C LYS A 74 12.29 5.39 -5.72
N VAL A 75 12.35 4.09 -6.05
CA VAL A 75 11.43 3.07 -5.56
C VAL A 75 12.20 1.94 -4.89
N ASP A 76 11.96 1.73 -3.59
CA ASP A 76 12.46 0.58 -2.85
C ASP A 76 11.31 -0.42 -2.61
N LYS A 77 11.31 -1.54 -3.34
CA LYS A 77 10.30 -2.60 -3.17
C LYS A 77 10.77 -3.64 -2.17
N LEU A 78 10.29 -3.51 -0.93
CA LEU A 78 10.69 -4.39 0.16
C LEU A 78 10.00 -5.76 0.06
N GLN A 79 10.70 -6.81 0.51
CA GLN A 79 10.18 -8.17 0.60
C GLN A 79 10.25 -8.65 2.04
N ALA A 80 9.21 -9.36 2.47
CA ALA A 80 9.18 -10.05 3.76
C ALA A 80 9.70 -11.50 3.61
N ILE A 81 9.51 -12.33 4.63
CA ILE A 81 9.81 -13.76 4.60
C ILE A 81 8.52 -14.55 4.50
N CYS A 82 8.43 -15.49 3.55
CA CYS A 82 7.25 -16.32 3.38
C CYS A 82 7.10 -17.28 4.56
N VAL A 83 5.98 -17.16 5.29
CA VAL A 83 5.71 -18.00 6.47
C VAL A 83 5.52 -19.49 6.13
N VAL A 84 5.25 -19.83 4.87
CA VAL A 84 5.03 -21.21 4.41
C VAL A 84 6.34 -21.89 3.99
N CYS A 85 7.23 -21.18 3.30
CA CYS A 85 8.39 -21.81 2.65
C CYS A 85 9.74 -21.10 2.88
N GLY A 86 9.78 -20.01 3.65
CA GLY A 86 11.01 -19.26 3.95
C GLY A 86 11.57 -18.41 2.81
N ALA A 87 11.06 -18.55 1.58
CA ALA A 87 11.49 -17.73 0.44
C ALA A 87 11.07 -16.26 0.59
N PRO A 88 11.68 -15.31 -0.15
CA PRO A 88 11.24 -13.91 -0.17
C PRO A 88 9.74 -13.78 -0.50
N ALA A 89 9.01 -13.08 0.37
CA ALA A 89 7.58 -12.85 0.24
C ALA A 89 7.29 -11.52 -0.45
N SER A 90 6.32 -11.54 -1.34
CA SER A 90 5.89 -10.38 -2.13
C SER A 90 4.37 -10.27 -2.22
N ARG A 91 3.65 -10.98 -1.35
CA ARG A 91 2.18 -11.01 -1.30
C ARG A 91 1.73 -11.01 0.15
N THR A 92 0.62 -10.32 0.40
CA THR A 92 -0.12 -10.39 1.66
C THR A 92 -1.24 -11.41 1.50
N GLN A 93 -1.15 -12.53 2.19
CA GLN A 93 -2.22 -13.52 2.27
C GLN A 93 -3.21 -13.08 3.33
N ARG A 94 -4.47 -12.89 2.95
CA ARG A 94 -5.58 -12.79 3.92
C ARG A 94 -6.21 -14.15 4.16
N LEU A 95 -6.43 -14.48 5.42
CA LEU A 95 -7.16 -15.66 5.87
C LEU A 95 -8.40 -15.22 6.67
N ILE A 96 -9.55 -15.80 6.34
CA ILE A 96 -10.81 -15.64 7.09
C ILE A 96 -11.16 -17.03 7.64
N ASN A 97 -11.24 -17.16 8.96
CA ASN A 97 -11.46 -18.44 9.64
C ASN A 97 -10.47 -19.54 9.19
N GLY A 98 -9.20 -19.16 9.04
CA GLY A 98 -8.11 -20.07 8.64
C GLY A 98 -8.10 -20.48 7.16
N ARG A 99 -8.98 -19.93 6.32
CA ARG A 99 -9.04 -20.23 4.88
C ARG A 99 -8.70 -18.98 4.05
N PRO A 100 -8.09 -19.14 2.86
CA PRO A 100 -7.87 -18.02 1.94
C PRO A 100 -9.16 -17.23 1.69
N ALA A 101 -9.07 -15.90 1.81
CA ALA A 101 -10.18 -15.00 1.49
C ALA A 101 -10.61 -15.13 0.02
N SER A 102 -11.88 -14.86 -0.24
CA SER A 102 -12.45 -14.79 -1.59
C SER A 102 -11.93 -13.58 -2.33
N TYR A 103 -11.78 -13.70 -3.65
CA TYR A 103 -11.44 -12.59 -4.53
C TYR A 103 -12.47 -11.45 -4.45
N ASP A 104 -13.74 -11.80 -4.24
CA ASP A 104 -14.85 -10.84 -4.18
C ASP A 104 -15.08 -10.25 -2.78
N ASP A 105 -14.30 -10.67 -1.78
CA ASP A 105 -14.39 -10.08 -0.44
C ASP A 105 -13.89 -8.62 -0.48
N PRO A 106 -14.48 -7.71 0.33
CA PRO A 106 -14.04 -6.31 0.38
C PRO A 106 -12.53 -6.18 0.66
N VAL A 107 -11.87 -5.25 -0.03
CA VAL A 107 -10.43 -4.98 0.15
C VAL A 107 -10.15 -4.44 1.54
N ILE A 108 -10.96 -3.48 1.98
CA ILE A 108 -10.88 -2.88 3.31
C ILE A 108 -11.98 -3.51 4.15
N LEU A 109 -11.60 -4.19 5.22
CA LEU A 109 -12.52 -4.78 6.18
C LEU A 109 -12.03 -4.48 7.59
N VAL A 110 -12.92 -4.04 8.46
CA VAL A 110 -12.61 -3.72 9.86
C VAL A 110 -13.46 -4.62 10.75
N GLY A 111 -12.84 -5.35 11.66
CA GLY A 111 -13.54 -6.05 12.75
C GLY A 111 -13.84 -7.54 12.55
N ALA A 112 -13.25 -8.22 11.55
CA ALA A 112 -13.26 -9.68 11.48
C ALA A 112 -12.02 -10.28 12.16
N SER A 113 -12.12 -11.53 12.65
CA SER A 113 -10.97 -12.34 13.09
C SER A 113 -10.15 -12.83 11.89
N GLU A 114 -9.69 -11.89 11.09
CA GLU A 114 -8.84 -12.14 9.94
C GLU A 114 -7.36 -12.14 10.33
N VAL A 115 -6.57 -12.93 9.61
CA VAL A 115 -5.13 -13.03 9.79
C VAL A 115 -4.46 -12.66 8.47
N TYR A 116 -3.45 -11.80 8.55
CA TYR A 116 -2.60 -11.42 7.43
C TYR A 116 -1.22 -12.05 7.57
N GLU A 117 -0.76 -12.72 6.51
CA GLU A 117 0.54 -13.39 6.48
C GLU A 117 1.35 -12.97 5.24
N ALA A 118 2.65 -12.79 5.41
CA ALA A 118 3.55 -12.63 4.27
C ALA A 118 3.76 -13.96 3.54
N ARG A 119 3.44 -14.01 2.23
CA ARG A 119 3.66 -15.18 1.38
C ARG A 119 4.41 -14.84 0.09
N CYS A 120 5.16 -15.80 -0.42
CA CYS A 120 5.72 -15.71 -1.77
C CYS A 120 4.62 -15.94 -2.81
N ARG A 121 4.88 -15.55 -4.06
CA ARG A 121 3.94 -15.71 -5.18
C ARG A 121 3.36 -17.12 -5.31
N ARG A 122 4.18 -18.15 -5.06
CA ARG A 122 3.78 -19.56 -5.16
C ARG A 122 2.84 -20.01 -4.03
N CYS A 123 3.03 -19.48 -2.81
CA CYS A 123 2.28 -19.90 -1.63
C CYS A 123 1.03 -19.02 -1.38
N HIS A 124 0.90 -17.91 -2.09
CA HIS A 124 -0.27 -17.03 -2.05
C HIS A 124 -1.44 -17.67 -2.79
N GLN A 125 -2.60 -17.70 -2.14
CA GLN A 125 -3.82 -18.28 -2.66
C GLN A 125 -4.98 -17.31 -2.44
N VAL A 126 -5.85 -17.19 -3.43
CA VAL A 126 -7.04 -16.35 -3.36
C VAL A 126 -8.20 -17.20 -3.89
N ALA A 127 -9.21 -17.44 -3.05
CA ALA A 127 -10.34 -18.26 -3.44
C ALA A 127 -11.14 -17.55 -4.56
N GLY A 128 -11.54 -18.28 -5.59
CA GLY A 128 -12.29 -17.70 -6.72
C GLY A 128 -11.45 -16.86 -7.71
N LYS A 129 -10.13 -16.71 -7.52
CA LYS A 129 -9.29 -16.00 -8.49
C LYS A 129 -9.18 -16.81 -9.79
N ASN A 130 -9.51 -16.19 -10.92
CA ASN A 130 -9.40 -16.81 -12.23
C ASN A 130 -7.91 -17.06 -12.58
N PRO A 131 -7.47 -18.32 -12.79
CA PRO A 131 -6.08 -18.62 -13.09
C PRO A 131 -5.64 -18.28 -14.53
N ARG A 132 -6.57 -17.83 -15.38
CA ARG A 132 -6.31 -17.49 -16.80
C ARG A 132 -6.23 -15.99 -17.07
N LEU A 133 -6.23 -15.16 -16.03
CA LEU A 133 -6.00 -13.72 -16.07
C LEU A 133 -4.84 -13.37 -15.14
#